data_AF-A0A0R0I1W3-F1
#
_entry.id   AF-A0A0R0I1W3-F1
#
_cell.length_a   1.000
_cell.length_b   1.000
_cell.length_c   1.000
_cell.angle_alpha   90.00
_cell.angle_beta   90.00
_cell.angle_gamma   90.00
#
_symmetry.space_group_name_H-M   'P 1'
#
loop_
_entity.id
_entity.type
_entity.pdbx_description
1 polymer ?
#
loop_
_entity_poly.entity_id
_entity_poly.type
_entity_poly.pdbx_seq_one_letter_code
_entity_poly.pdbx_strand_id
1 'polypeptide(L)'
;MVGEHGTMSLASDDQKTPLLPVHEPMEGTRTSVSFSIKTILTLENLYVILGPMLSLFICLFVKLDAPPTSQKMLGVIAWVFAWWVTQAVPLPVTSMCPLFLFPIFGIASADSVAHSYMDDVITLVLGSFILALAVERYNVHRRLALNVTLLFCGDPVNPALLLLGLCATIFFVSMWLHNVATAVMMMPVATGIVQRLPPVHEQSEAVNKFCRAVILTVVYATPIGGISTLTGTGVNLIIIGMWKSLFPEAKPISFNTWFFYGFPVAVLILICFWCIICLLYVPKGSGRALSAYLDRSHLKRDLEALGPMAFAEKMVLSVFGLLIILWMTRRITDDIPGWGSLFHGLVGDGSVMVAVLLFIIPNMKQEGEKLMSWNDCKKLPWNLILLLGAGFAIADGVQSSGLADVLSRALDFLEDAPYLAIVPAVSLICSIITEFITSNDATATLLVPLLYHIARTMHVHPLLLMVPGGIATEFAFWLPTSTPSNVVGFATGHIEIKDMLKVGVPLKVAGIVVLSLLMPSLGTIVFGAGTGTQ
;
A
#
# COMPACT_ATOMS: atom_id res chain seq x y z
N MET A 1 67.11 36.92 36.97
CA MET A 1 67.21 35.84 37.97
C MET A 1 65.78 35.42 38.32
N VAL A 2 65.44 34.15 38.03
CA VAL A 2 64.41 33.24 38.62
C VAL A 2 63.18 33.89 39.28
N GLY A 3 61.91 33.54 39.01
CA GLY A 3 61.30 32.46 38.25
C GLY A 3 59.76 32.48 38.40
N GLU A 4 59.10 31.58 37.65
CA GLU A 4 57.74 31.02 37.80
C GLU A 4 56.48 31.91 37.77
N HIS A 5 55.78 31.92 36.61
CA HIS A 5 54.38 31.44 36.45
C HIS A 5 53.78 31.85 35.08
N GLY A 6 53.14 30.88 34.41
CA GLY A 6 52.00 31.10 33.48
C GLY A 6 52.29 31.18 31.98
N THR A 7 51.87 30.19 31.18
CA THR A 7 50.68 30.24 30.29
C THR A 7 50.67 29.14 29.20
N MET A 8 49.49 28.49 29.08
CA MET A 8 48.80 27.93 27.89
C MET A 8 49.56 27.28 26.71
N SER A 9 49.17 26.03 26.38
CA SER A 9 48.45 25.72 25.11
C SER A 9 47.95 24.27 25.07
N LEU A 10 46.78 24.08 24.45
CA LEU A 10 45.94 22.88 24.38
C LEU A 10 46.17 22.07 23.09
N ALA A 11 46.09 20.75 23.24
CA ALA A 11 45.51 19.74 22.34
C ALA A 11 46.18 19.41 20.99
N SER A 12 46.74 18.19 20.92
CA SER A 12 46.73 17.33 19.73
C SER A 12 46.95 15.86 20.15
N ASP A 13 45.94 15.00 20.03
CA ASP A 13 46.17 13.55 19.89
C ASP A 13 44.94 12.91 19.23
N ASP A 14 45.12 12.34 18.03
CA ASP A 14 44.10 11.56 17.32
C ASP A 14 44.76 10.22 16.94
N GLN A 15 44.48 9.21 17.76
CA GLN A 15 45.14 7.91 17.74
C GLN A 15 44.24 6.85 17.12
N LYS A 16 44.85 6.05 16.25
CA LYS A 16 44.31 4.96 15.43
C LYS A 16 43.48 3.92 16.22
N THR A 17 42.44 3.41 15.57
CA THR A 17 41.61 2.21 15.90
C THR A 17 42.37 1.03 16.53
N PRO A 18 41.68 0.22 17.36
CA PRO A 18 41.55 -1.20 17.02
C PRO A 18 40.21 -1.91 17.38
N LEU A 19 39.80 -2.82 16.49
CA LEU A 19 39.36 -4.22 16.65
C LEU A 19 38.45 -4.67 17.84
N LEU A 20 37.37 -5.36 17.46
CA LEU A 20 36.49 -6.33 18.18
C LEU A 20 36.83 -6.67 19.66
N PRO A 21 35.85 -6.65 20.58
CA PRO A 21 36.10 -7.10 21.96
C PRO A 21 36.16 -8.63 22.03
N VAL A 22 37.33 -9.14 22.43
CA VAL A 22 37.61 -10.53 22.77
C VAL A 22 37.41 -10.73 24.28
N HIS A 23 36.57 -11.71 24.62
CA HIS A 23 36.45 -12.44 25.90
C HIS A 23 36.36 -11.67 27.23
N GLU A 24 35.13 -11.55 27.76
CA GLU A 24 34.93 -11.60 29.21
C GLU A 24 34.89 -13.08 29.68
N PRO A 25 35.52 -13.43 30.82
CA PRO A 25 35.44 -14.78 31.37
C PRO A 25 34.05 -15.00 31.97
N MET A 26 33.30 -15.95 31.42
CA MET A 26 32.04 -16.42 32.01
C MET A 26 32.31 -17.13 33.34
N GLU A 27 31.92 -16.48 34.44
CA GLU A 27 31.71 -17.16 35.71
C GLU A 27 30.63 -18.24 35.54
N GLY A 28 30.95 -19.44 36.03
CA GLY A 28 30.20 -20.66 35.77
C GLY A 28 28.79 -20.63 36.32
N THR A 29 27.84 -20.35 35.44
CA THR A 29 26.49 -20.92 35.54
C THR A 29 26.45 -22.05 34.53
N ARG A 30 26.52 -23.31 34.99
CA ARG A 30 26.14 -24.47 34.17
C ARG A 30 24.63 -24.37 33.91
N THR A 31 24.22 -23.54 32.96
CA THR A 31 22.92 -23.69 32.32
C THR A 31 23.04 -24.90 31.41
N SER A 32 22.55 -26.04 31.91
CA SER A 32 22.19 -27.14 31.03
C SER A 32 21.27 -26.56 29.96
N VAL A 33 21.72 -26.56 28.70
CA VAL A 33 20.83 -26.36 27.56
C VAL A 33 19.98 -27.63 27.48
N SER A 34 19.00 -27.72 28.38
CA SER A 34 17.86 -28.57 28.19
C SER A 34 17.13 -27.99 26.99
N PHE A 35 17.32 -28.60 25.83
CA PHE A 35 16.53 -28.37 24.64
C PHE A 35 15.09 -28.80 24.97
N SER A 36 14.37 -27.95 25.70
CA SER A 36 13.05 -28.28 26.19
C SER A 36 12.11 -28.21 24.99
N ILE A 37 11.50 -29.35 24.65
CA ILE A 37 10.47 -29.49 23.61
C ILE A 37 9.36 -28.42 23.76
N LYS A 38 9.17 -27.86 24.97
CA LYS A 38 8.27 -26.73 25.26
C LYS A 38 8.65 -25.41 24.56
N THR A 39 9.93 -25.16 24.28
CA THR A 39 10.38 -23.95 23.55
C THR A 39 10.10 -24.07 22.05
N ILE A 40 10.00 -25.30 21.52
CA ILE A 40 9.56 -25.55 20.14
C ILE A 40 8.03 -25.45 20.02
N LEU A 41 7.28 -25.77 21.07
CA LEU A 41 5.81 -25.76 21.12
C LEU A 41 5.21 -24.39 21.49
N THR A 42 5.76 -23.29 20.98
CA THR A 42 5.07 -21.99 21.02
C THR A 42 4.05 -21.93 19.89
N LEU A 43 2.97 -21.15 20.10
CA LEU A 43 1.87 -21.00 19.14
C LEU A 43 2.38 -20.44 17.79
N GLU A 44 3.38 -19.57 17.82
CA GLU A 44 4.07 -19.06 16.62
C GLU A 44 4.81 -20.17 15.86
N ASN A 45 5.58 -21.02 16.55
CA ASN A 45 6.29 -22.13 15.92
C ASN A 45 5.33 -23.17 15.32
N LEU A 46 4.16 -23.36 15.93
CA LEU A 46 3.11 -24.22 15.38
C LEU A 46 2.58 -23.69 14.05
N TYR A 47 2.41 -22.37 13.91
CA TYR A 47 2.04 -21.76 12.62
C TYR A 47 3.17 -21.80 11.60
N VAL A 48 4.43 -21.75 12.02
CA VAL A 48 5.57 -21.95 11.10
C VAL A 48 5.55 -23.37 10.52
N ILE A 49 5.31 -24.39 11.36
CA ILE A 49 5.25 -25.80 10.92
C ILE A 49 4.00 -26.10 10.07
N LEU A 50 2.91 -25.33 10.27
CA LEU A 50 1.66 -25.50 9.54
C LEU A 50 1.84 -25.45 8.01
N GLY A 51 2.66 -24.54 7.49
CA GLY A 51 2.92 -24.41 6.05
C GLY A 51 3.49 -25.69 5.41
N PRO A 52 4.67 -26.18 5.84
CA PRO A 52 5.23 -27.44 5.36
C PRO A 52 4.30 -28.64 5.58
N MET A 53 3.60 -28.70 6.72
CA MET A 53 2.64 -29.78 6.99
C MET A 53 1.47 -29.79 6.01
N LEU A 54 0.89 -28.63 5.68
CA LEU A 54 -0.17 -28.51 4.69
C LEU A 54 0.32 -28.92 3.30
N SER A 55 1.51 -28.47 2.91
CA SER A 55 2.11 -28.87 1.63
C SER A 55 2.33 -30.38 1.56
N LEU A 56 2.86 -30.99 2.62
CA LEU A 56 3.08 -32.44 2.68
C LEU A 56 1.76 -33.21 2.65
N PHE A 57 0.75 -32.75 3.39
CA PHE A 57 -0.58 -33.34 3.40
C PHE A 57 -1.20 -33.32 2.00
N ILE A 58 -1.14 -32.19 1.29
CA ILE A 58 -1.65 -32.07 -0.08
C ILE A 58 -0.89 -32.99 -1.03
N CYS A 59 0.44 -33.05 -0.94
CA CYS A 59 1.25 -33.91 -1.80
C CYS A 59 1.05 -35.41 -1.55
N LEU A 60 0.61 -35.82 -0.36
CA LEU A 60 0.40 -37.23 -0.02
C LEU A 60 -1.05 -37.70 -0.19
N PHE A 61 -2.03 -36.85 0.14
CA PHE A 61 -3.43 -37.26 0.29
C PHE A 61 -4.36 -36.71 -0.79
N VAL A 62 -4.02 -35.59 -1.45
CA VAL A 62 -4.90 -34.97 -2.45
C VAL A 62 -4.56 -35.51 -3.83
N LYS A 63 -5.40 -36.40 -4.37
CA LYS A 63 -5.31 -36.82 -5.77
C LYS A 63 -6.13 -35.87 -6.63
N LEU A 64 -5.45 -35.08 -7.46
CA LEU A 64 -6.08 -34.28 -8.50
C LEU A 64 -6.04 -35.07 -9.81
N ASP A 65 -7.13 -35.04 -10.58
CA ASP A 65 -7.19 -35.60 -11.94
C ASP A 65 -6.44 -34.69 -12.94
N ALA A 66 -5.16 -34.45 -12.65
CA ALA A 66 -4.31 -33.45 -13.29
C ALA A 66 -2.83 -33.88 -13.23
N PRO A 67 -1.92 -33.21 -13.96
CA PRO A 67 -0.49 -33.46 -13.87
C PRO A 67 0.00 -33.41 -12.41
N PRO A 68 1.00 -34.25 -12.03
CA PRO A 68 1.56 -34.24 -10.68
C PRO A 68 2.17 -32.88 -10.31
N THR A 69 2.54 -32.07 -11.29
CA THR A 69 2.97 -30.67 -11.11
C THR A 69 1.88 -29.79 -10.54
N SER A 70 0.61 -29.98 -10.90
CA SER A 70 -0.53 -29.20 -10.38
C SER A 70 -0.73 -29.44 -8.88
N GLN A 71 -0.63 -30.70 -8.44
CA GLN A 71 -0.73 -31.08 -7.03
C GLN A 71 0.42 -30.48 -6.20
N LYS A 72 1.65 -30.54 -6.73
CA LYS A 72 2.83 -29.94 -6.09
C LYS A 72 2.69 -28.42 -5.98
N MET A 73 2.20 -27.76 -7.03
CA MET A 73 1.94 -26.33 -7.01
C MET A 73 0.90 -25.96 -5.96
N LEU A 74 -0.20 -26.73 -5.85
CA LEU A 74 -1.21 -26.52 -4.82
C LEU A 74 -0.61 -26.64 -3.40
N GLY A 75 0.32 -27.58 -3.20
CA GLY A 75 1.06 -27.72 -1.93
C GLY A 75 1.92 -26.49 -1.61
N VAL A 76 2.68 -25.98 -2.58
CA VAL A 76 3.51 -24.76 -2.42
C VAL A 76 2.64 -23.54 -2.12
N ILE A 77 1.55 -23.37 -2.85
CA ILE A 77 0.56 -22.32 -2.65
C ILE A 77 -0.01 -22.37 -1.23
N ALA A 78 -0.45 -23.55 -0.77
CA ALA A 78 -0.99 -23.73 0.57
C ALA A 78 0.03 -23.37 1.66
N TRP A 79 1.32 -23.70 1.44
CA TRP A 79 2.38 -23.31 2.35
C TRP A 79 2.52 -21.78 2.43
N VAL A 80 2.77 -21.13 1.28
CA VAL A 80 3.00 -19.68 1.21
C VAL A 80 1.81 -18.92 1.78
N PHE A 81 0.59 -19.32 1.43
CA PHE A 81 -0.62 -18.68 1.91
C PHE A 81 -0.90 -18.93 3.40
N ALA A 82 -0.64 -20.12 3.93
CA ALA A 82 -0.76 -20.36 5.37
C ALA A 82 0.15 -19.40 6.14
N TRP A 83 1.38 -19.17 5.67
CA TRP A 83 2.31 -18.22 6.28
C TRP A 83 1.89 -16.75 6.09
N TRP A 84 1.32 -16.35 4.95
CA TRP A 84 0.78 -14.99 4.79
C TRP A 84 -0.42 -14.71 5.68
N VAL A 85 -1.35 -15.65 5.81
CA VAL A 85 -2.56 -15.50 6.62
C VAL A 85 -2.22 -15.49 8.12
N THR A 86 -1.36 -16.41 8.56
CA THR A 86 -0.98 -16.50 9.99
C THR A 86 0.08 -15.49 10.40
N GLN A 87 0.77 -14.86 9.45
CA GLN A 87 1.96 -14.04 9.68
C GLN A 87 3.05 -14.75 10.53
N ALA A 88 3.10 -16.09 10.48
CA ALA A 88 4.06 -16.87 11.25
C ALA A 88 5.51 -16.55 10.90
N VAL A 89 5.74 -16.15 9.65
CA VAL A 89 7.03 -15.75 9.10
C VAL A 89 6.86 -14.35 8.49
N PRO A 90 7.85 -13.44 8.64
CA PRO A 90 7.76 -12.10 8.07
C PRO A 90 7.41 -12.13 6.58
N LEU A 91 6.46 -11.28 6.18
CA LEU A 91 5.97 -11.15 4.80
C LEU A 91 7.08 -11.18 3.72
N PRO A 92 8.19 -10.43 3.82
CA PRO A 92 9.27 -10.50 2.82
C PRO A 92 9.93 -11.88 2.72
N VAL A 93 10.10 -12.59 3.85
CA VAL A 93 10.74 -13.90 3.89
C VAL A 93 9.84 -14.96 3.27
N THR A 94 8.55 -14.95 3.63
CA THR A 94 7.55 -15.82 2.98
C THR A 94 7.46 -15.54 1.48
N SER A 95 7.57 -14.27 1.09
CA SER A 95 7.57 -13.86 -0.32
C SER A 95 8.83 -14.32 -1.07
N MET A 96 9.91 -14.72 -0.40
CA MET A 96 11.07 -15.33 -1.06
C MET A 96 10.92 -16.85 -1.23
N CYS A 97 9.92 -17.48 -0.62
CA CYS A 97 9.74 -18.94 -0.67
C CYS A 97 9.61 -19.52 -2.09
N PRO A 98 8.87 -18.89 -3.03
CA PRO A 98 8.79 -19.38 -4.41
C PRO A 98 10.17 -19.61 -5.07
N LEU A 99 11.17 -18.76 -4.78
CA LEU A 99 12.53 -18.86 -5.36
C LEU A 99 13.19 -20.22 -5.16
N PHE A 100 12.93 -20.90 -4.04
CA PHE A 100 13.51 -22.20 -3.75
C PHE A 100 12.48 -23.33 -3.78
N LEU A 101 11.22 -23.08 -3.42
CA LEU A 101 10.18 -24.10 -3.45
C LEU A 101 9.88 -24.57 -4.87
N PHE A 102 9.86 -23.66 -5.85
CA PHE A 102 9.53 -24.04 -7.23
C PHE A 102 10.57 -24.97 -7.85
N PRO A 103 11.88 -24.68 -7.74
CA PRO A 103 12.92 -25.62 -8.17
C PRO A 103 12.88 -26.96 -7.42
N ILE A 104 12.68 -26.95 -6.10
CA ILE A 104 12.65 -28.19 -5.29
C ILE A 104 11.50 -29.10 -5.69
N PHE A 105 10.32 -28.53 -5.94
CA PHE A 105 9.15 -29.29 -6.35
C PHE A 105 9.15 -29.63 -7.85
N GLY A 106 10.07 -29.05 -8.63
CA GLY A 106 10.18 -29.25 -10.07
C GLY A 106 9.07 -28.57 -10.86
N ILE A 107 8.62 -27.39 -10.40
CA ILE A 107 7.59 -26.58 -11.04
C ILE A 107 8.21 -25.67 -12.11
N ALA A 108 9.27 -24.95 -11.75
CA ALA A 108 10.00 -24.05 -12.64
C ALA A 108 11.50 -24.01 -12.28
N SER A 109 12.34 -23.58 -13.22
CA SER A 109 13.77 -23.40 -12.97
C SER A 109 14.03 -22.18 -12.09
N ALA A 110 15.14 -22.19 -11.32
CA ALA A 110 15.48 -21.06 -10.44
C ALA A 110 15.66 -19.74 -11.22
N ASP A 111 16.17 -19.82 -12.45
CA ASP A 111 16.37 -18.68 -13.34
C ASP A 111 15.03 -18.07 -13.79
N SER A 112 14.08 -18.92 -14.20
CA SER A 112 12.73 -18.50 -14.58
C SER A 112 12.00 -17.84 -13.42
N VAL A 113 12.12 -18.37 -12.21
CA VAL A 113 11.48 -17.78 -11.02
C VAL A 113 12.15 -16.46 -10.64
N ALA A 114 13.48 -16.33 -10.78
CA ALA A 114 14.18 -15.09 -10.50
C ALA A 114 13.75 -13.94 -11.42
N HIS A 115 13.44 -14.22 -12.68
CA HIS A 115 12.89 -13.22 -13.61
C HIS A 115 11.58 -12.60 -13.12
N SER A 116 10.73 -13.37 -12.43
CA SER A 116 9.47 -12.87 -11.85
C SER A 116 9.71 -11.79 -10.76
N TYR A 117 10.86 -11.79 -10.09
CA TYR A 117 11.21 -10.81 -9.04
C TYR A 117 11.87 -9.53 -9.58
N MET A 118 12.19 -9.48 -10.88
CA MET A 118 12.81 -8.32 -11.51
C MET A 118 12.07 -7.91 -12.79
N ASP A 119 10.74 -7.98 -12.77
CA ASP A 119 9.87 -7.51 -13.85
C ASP A 119 9.85 -5.97 -13.94
N ASP A 120 9.54 -5.43 -15.12
CA ASP A 120 9.37 -3.99 -15.36
C ASP A 120 8.44 -3.31 -14.36
N VAL A 121 7.33 -3.98 -13.97
CA VAL A 121 6.39 -3.43 -12.97
C VAL A 121 7.09 -3.22 -11.63
N ILE A 122 7.98 -4.12 -11.22
CA ILE A 122 8.74 -3.98 -9.98
C ILE A 122 9.74 -2.81 -10.08
N THR A 123 10.36 -2.62 -11.25
CA THR A 123 11.25 -1.47 -11.48
C THR A 123 10.51 -0.12 -11.44
N LEU A 124 9.27 -0.07 -11.95
CA LEU A 124 8.37 1.08 -11.83
C LEU A 124 8.12 1.41 -10.36
N VAL A 125 7.80 0.40 -9.55
CA VAL A 125 7.53 0.54 -8.11
C VAL A 125 8.75 1.08 -7.39
N LEU A 126 9.92 0.50 -7.63
CA LEU A 126 11.18 0.93 -7.02
C LEU A 126 11.45 2.43 -7.30
N GLY A 127 11.33 2.86 -8.56
CA GLY A 127 11.52 4.25 -8.94
C GLY A 127 10.51 5.20 -8.27
N SER A 128 9.23 4.81 -8.21
CA SER A 128 8.19 5.61 -7.57
C SER A 128 8.39 5.77 -6.06
N PHE A 129 8.83 4.72 -5.36
CA PHE A 129 9.05 4.79 -3.91
C PHE A 129 10.28 5.61 -3.54
N ILE A 130 11.34 5.54 -4.35
CA ILE A 130 12.50 6.43 -4.18
C ILE A 130 12.05 7.89 -4.26
N LEU A 131 11.22 8.23 -5.25
CA LEU A 131 10.70 9.58 -5.41
C LEU A 131 9.75 9.98 -4.27
N ALA A 132 8.87 9.09 -3.82
CA ALA A 132 7.99 9.32 -2.68
C ALA A 132 8.79 9.61 -1.40
N LEU A 133 9.87 8.85 -1.15
CA LEU A 133 10.79 9.09 -0.05
C LEU A 133 11.49 10.46 -0.14
N ALA A 134 11.81 10.93 -1.35
CA ALA A 134 12.35 12.28 -1.53
C ALA A 134 11.32 13.35 -1.15
N VAL A 135 10.06 13.20 -1.56
CA VAL A 135 8.94 14.11 -1.18
C VAL A 135 8.72 14.10 0.34
N GLU A 136 8.86 12.93 0.97
CA GLU A 136 8.77 12.76 2.42
C GLU A 136 9.92 13.47 3.14
N ARG A 137 11.17 13.25 2.72
CA ARG A 137 12.39 13.81 3.33
C ARG A 137 12.33 15.34 3.46
N TYR A 138 11.78 16.01 2.45
CA TYR A 138 11.67 17.47 2.43
C TYR A 138 10.36 18.01 3.00
N ASN A 139 9.49 17.17 3.57
CA ASN A 139 8.20 17.56 4.15
C ASN A 139 7.29 18.36 3.20
N VAL A 140 7.46 18.17 1.89
CA VAL A 140 6.71 18.90 0.85
C VAL A 140 5.21 18.59 0.96
N HIS A 141 4.89 17.33 1.24
CA HIS A 141 3.52 16.86 1.49
C HIS A 141 2.84 17.65 2.63
N ARG A 142 3.56 18.02 3.69
CA ARG A 142 3.00 18.74 4.85
C ARG A 142 2.64 20.18 4.49
N ARG A 143 3.47 20.85 3.69
CA ARG A 143 3.18 22.20 3.18
C ARG A 143 1.93 22.19 2.30
N LEU A 144 1.84 21.22 1.40
CA LEU A 144 0.69 21.08 0.52
C LEU A 144 -0.59 20.76 1.31
N ALA A 145 -0.49 19.87 2.29
CA ALA A 145 -1.57 19.49 3.20
C ALA A 145 -2.16 20.69 3.95
N LEU A 146 -1.30 21.54 4.54
CA LEU A 146 -1.74 22.73 5.25
C LEU A 146 -2.38 23.77 4.31
N ASN A 147 -1.83 23.95 3.11
CA ASN A 147 -2.41 24.84 2.10
C ASN A 147 -3.82 24.41 1.68
N VAL A 148 -4.02 23.12 1.41
CA VAL A 148 -5.32 22.55 1.07
C VAL A 148 -6.29 22.72 2.24
N THR A 149 -5.89 22.33 3.45
CA THR A 149 -6.74 22.47 4.64
C THR A 149 -7.13 23.93 4.93
N LEU A 150 -6.22 24.88 4.72
CA LEU A 150 -6.49 26.32 4.86
C LEU A 150 -7.48 26.87 3.84
N LEU A 151 -7.55 26.29 2.64
CA LEU A 151 -8.53 26.64 1.62
C LEU A 151 -9.94 26.24 2.06
N PHE A 152 -10.07 25.09 2.74
CA PHE A 152 -11.34 24.51 3.16
C PHE A 152 -11.77 24.88 4.59
N CYS A 153 -10.98 25.64 5.35
CA CYS A 153 -11.34 25.96 6.74
C CYS A 153 -12.52 26.95 6.87
N GLY A 154 -12.78 27.80 5.86
CA GLY A 154 -13.82 28.83 5.89
C GLY A 154 -13.61 29.90 6.98
N ASP A 155 -14.42 30.96 6.97
CA ASP A 155 -14.52 31.97 8.05
C ASP A 155 -16.00 32.39 8.19
N PRO A 156 -16.74 31.96 9.24
CA PRO A 156 -16.32 31.16 10.40
C PRO A 156 -16.08 29.67 10.08
N VAL A 157 -15.36 28.98 10.98
CA VAL A 157 -14.96 27.56 10.81
C VAL A 157 -16.18 26.66 10.68
N ASN A 158 -16.27 25.97 9.54
CA ASN A 158 -17.30 24.96 9.28
C ASN A 158 -16.71 23.54 9.46
N PRO A 159 -17.14 22.76 10.47
CA PRO A 159 -16.58 21.43 10.75
C PRO A 159 -16.65 20.46 9.56
N ALA A 160 -17.74 20.51 8.78
CA ALA A 160 -17.89 19.64 7.61
C ALA A 160 -16.91 20.00 6.49
N LEU A 161 -16.64 21.29 6.30
CA LEU A 161 -15.68 21.77 5.30
C LEU A 161 -14.24 21.53 5.76
N LEU A 162 -13.96 21.67 7.06
CA LEU A 162 -12.67 21.29 7.64
C LEU A 162 -12.38 19.79 7.46
N LEU A 163 -13.36 18.92 7.72
CA LEU A 163 -13.24 17.48 7.45
C LEU A 163 -13.06 17.21 5.95
N LEU A 164 -13.75 17.94 5.06
CA LEU A 164 -13.53 17.82 3.62
C LEU A 164 -12.09 18.19 3.24
N GLY A 165 -11.57 19.28 3.79
CA GLY A 165 -10.19 19.70 3.58
C GLY A 165 -9.18 18.67 4.06
N LEU A 166 -9.45 18.06 5.22
CA LEU A 166 -8.64 16.96 5.75
C LEU A 166 -8.73 15.72 4.85
N CYS A 167 -9.94 15.30 4.45
CA CYS A 167 -10.17 14.20 3.50
C CYS A 167 -9.39 14.43 2.20
N ALA A 168 -9.55 15.58 1.56
CA ALA A 168 -8.90 15.92 0.28
C ALA A 168 -7.37 15.94 0.42
N THR A 169 -6.87 16.42 1.55
CA THR A 169 -5.44 16.46 1.88
C THR A 169 -4.84 15.07 2.01
N ILE A 170 -5.47 14.20 2.80
CA ILE A 170 -5.03 12.80 2.99
C ILE A 170 -5.15 12.03 1.70
N PHE A 171 -6.28 12.17 1.00
CA PHE A 171 -6.53 11.57 -0.30
C PHE A 171 -5.41 11.91 -1.27
N PHE A 172 -5.09 13.20 -1.44
CA PHE A 172 -4.04 13.66 -2.35
C PHE A 172 -2.67 13.07 -2.01
N VAL A 173 -2.30 13.06 -0.73
CA VAL A 173 -1.02 12.49 -0.31
C VAL A 173 -0.96 10.98 -0.55
N SER A 174 -2.05 10.26 -0.27
CA SER A 174 -2.13 8.82 -0.49
C SER A 174 -2.16 8.40 -1.97
N MET A 175 -2.41 9.33 -2.89
CA MET A 175 -2.21 9.08 -4.32
C MET A 175 -0.74 8.81 -4.66
N TRP A 176 0.21 9.13 -3.78
CA TRP A 176 1.64 9.08 -4.13
C TRP A 176 2.47 8.33 -3.10
N LEU A 177 1.98 8.24 -1.87
CA LEU A 177 2.61 7.54 -0.77
C LEU A 177 1.77 6.32 -0.39
N HIS A 178 2.47 5.24 -0.02
CA HIS A 178 1.83 4.03 0.46
C HIS A 178 0.97 4.29 1.72
N ASN A 179 -0.16 3.59 1.83
CA ASN A 179 -1.19 3.79 2.86
C ASN A 179 -0.61 3.92 4.28
N VAL A 180 0.28 3.02 4.70
CA VAL A 180 0.85 3.05 6.05
C VAL A 180 1.68 4.32 6.30
N ALA A 181 2.50 4.73 5.33
CA ALA A 181 3.32 5.94 5.45
C ALA A 181 2.43 7.19 5.55
N THR A 182 1.41 7.29 4.70
CA THR A 182 0.43 8.38 4.73
C THR A 182 -0.29 8.45 6.08
N ALA A 183 -0.76 7.31 6.61
CA ALA A 183 -1.44 7.29 7.90
C ALA A 183 -0.54 7.75 9.06
N VAL A 184 0.69 7.22 9.15
CA VAL A 184 1.68 7.61 10.17
C VAL A 184 2.02 9.10 10.10
N MET A 185 2.09 9.65 8.90
CA MET A 185 2.47 11.04 8.65
C MET A 185 1.32 12.02 8.92
N MET A 186 0.09 11.64 8.59
CA MET A 186 -1.09 12.48 8.78
C MET A 186 -1.67 12.37 10.19
N MET A 187 -1.37 11.30 10.94
CA MET A 187 -1.88 11.13 12.30
C MET A 187 -1.44 12.26 13.25
N PRO A 188 -0.16 12.71 13.29
CA PRO A 188 0.25 13.87 14.07
C PRO A 188 -0.48 15.17 13.69
N VAL A 189 -0.84 15.34 12.41
CA VAL A 189 -1.61 16.51 11.95
C VAL A 189 -3.02 16.45 12.52
N ALA A 190 -3.66 15.28 12.44
CA ALA A 190 -4.98 15.04 12.97
C ALA A 190 -5.04 15.16 14.50
N THR A 191 -4.10 14.55 15.23
CA THR A 191 -4.02 14.66 16.69
C THR A 191 -3.67 16.08 17.14
N GLY A 192 -2.86 16.82 16.37
CA GLY A 192 -2.62 18.24 16.63
C GLY A 192 -3.87 19.11 16.54
N ILE A 193 -4.85 18.74 15.70
CA ILE A 193 -6.18 19.39 15.67
C ILE A 193 -6.97 19.00 16.93
N VAL A 194 -6.96 17.72 17.30
CA VAL A 194 -7.71 17.19 18.45
C VAL A 194 -7.20 17.71 19.79
N GLN A 195 -5.88 17.84 19.97
CA GLN A 195 -5.25 18.34 21.20
C GLN A 195 -5.60 19.79 21.55
N ARG A 196 -6.14 20.55 20.60
CA ARG A 196 -6.61 21.93 20.81
C ARG A 196 -8.02 21.99 21.39
N LEU A 197 -8.73 20.87 21.39
CA LEU A 197 -10.06 20.74 21.96
C LEU A 197 -9.92 20.36 23.46
N PRO A 198 -10.89 20.72 24.32
CA PRO A 198 -10.82 20.40 25.76
C PRO A 198 -10.67 18.88 25.98
N PRO A 199 -10.12 18.39 27.10
CA PRO A 199 -9.96 16.96 27.33
C PRO A 199 -11.31 16.22 27.37
N VAL A 200 -11.34 14.95 26.93
CA VAL A 200 -12.56 14.11 26.69
C VAL A 200 -13.63 14.19 27.78
N HIS A 201 -13.22 14.34 29.05
CA HIS A 201 -14.10 14.37 30.22
C HIS A 201 -14.84 15.71 30.41
N GLU A 202 -14.36 16.79 29.78
CA GLU A 202 -14.94 18.15 29.83
C GLU A 202 -15.62 18.54 28.50
N GLN A 203 -15.55 17.66 27.49
CA GLN A 203 -16.06 17.94 26.15
C GLN A 203 -17.59 17.76 26.05
N SER A 204 -18.24 18.68 25.34
CA SER A 204 -19.58 18.43 24.78
C SER A 204 -19.54 17.22 23.84
N GLU A 205 -20.62 16.44 23.78
CA GLU A 205 -20.75 15.29 22.87
C GLU A 205 -20.42 15.62 21.41
N ALA A 206 -20.72 16.85 20.96
CA ALA A 206 -20.41 17.31 19.62
C ALA A 206 -18.89 17.39 19.34
N VAL A 207 -18.10 17.77 20.35
CA VAL A 207 -16.64 17.87 20.25
C VAL A 207 -16.02 16.48 20.25
N ASN A 208 -16.53 15.57 21.10
CA ASN A 208 -16.08 14.17 21.14
C ASN A 208 -16.34 13.45 19.81
N LYS A 209 -17.52 13.65 19.21
CA LYS A 209 -17.84 13.13 17.88
C LYS A 209 -16.92 13.69 16.79
N PHE A 210 -16.62 14.98 16.85
CA PHE A 210 -15.69 15.60 15.91
C PHE A 210 -14.26 15.03 16.04
N CYS A 211 -13.76 14.81 17.26
CA CYS A 211 -12.45 14.20 17.49
C CYS A 211 -12.37 12.80 16.84
N ARG A 212 -13.41 11.98 17.04
CA ARG A 212 -13.56 10.66 16.40
C ARG A 212 -13.54 10.80 14.87
N ALA A 213 -14.29 11.77 14.33
CA ALA A 213 -14.35 12.01 12.89
C ALA A 213 -12.99 12.34 12.28
N VAL A 214 -12.19 13.18 12.95
CA VAL A 214 -10.85 13.59 12.50
C VAL A 214 -9.92 12.38 12.40
N ILE A 215 -9.92 11.49 13.41
CA ILE A 215 -9.06 10.29 13.39
C ILE A 215 -9.55 9.26 12.35
N LEU A 216 -10.86 9.00 12.28
CA LEU A 216 -11.44 8.11 11.26
C LEU A 216 -11.19 8.63 9.83
N THR A 217 -11.14 9.95 9.65
CA THR A 217 -10.78 10.57 8.37
C THR A 217 -9.39 10.16 7.92
N VAL A 218 -8.39 10.17 8.82
CA VAL A 218 -7.05 9.66 8.48
C VAL A 218 -7.09 8.19 8.10
N VAL A 219 -7.79 7.37 8.89
CA VAL A 219 -7.81 5.92 8.71
C VAL A 219 -8.44 5.51 7.37
N TYR A 220 -9.55 6.14 6.97
CA TYR A 220 -10.28 5.72 5.76
C TYR A 220 -9.97 6.54 4.51
N ALA A 221 -9.67 7.84 4.60
CA ALA A 221 -9.31 8.62 3.41
C ALA A 221 -7.96 8.17 2.82
N THR A 222 -7.09 7.58 3.64
CA THR A 222 -5.79 7.04 3.22
C THR A 222 -5.94 5.91 2.18
N PRO A 223 -6.52 4.73 2.50
CA PRO A 223 -6.70 3.68 1.51
C PRO A 223 -7.56 4.14 0.31
N ILE A 224 -8.58 4.99 0.52
CA ILE A 224 -9.36 5.53 -0.60
C ILE A 224 -8.48 6.33 -1.57
N GLY A 225 -7.55 7.16 -1.08
CA GLY A 225 -6.61 7.89 -1.93
C GLY A 225 -5.63 6.97 -2.67
N GLY A 226 -5.23 5.86 -2.05
CA GLY A 226 -4.35 4.86 -2.65
C GLY A 226 -4.90 4.24 -3.94
N ILE A 227 -6.22 4.07 -4.04
CA ILE A 227 -6.91 3.51 -5.23
C ILE A 227 -6.69 4.38 -6.49
N SER A 228 -6.51 5.69 -6.31
CA SER A 228 -6.59 6.66 -7.41
C SER A 228 -5.48 6.56 -8.47
N THR A 229 -4.28 6.14 -8.07
CA THR A 229 -3.09 6.08 -8.92
C THR A 229 -2.44 4.72 -8.78
N LEU A 230 -1.62 4.37 -9.77
CA LEU A 230 -0.94 3.09 -9.76
C LEU A 230 0.05 2.94 -8.59
N THR A 231 0.68 4.04 -8.17
CA THR A 231 1.72 4.01 -7.13
C THR A 231 1.19 4.24 -5.72
N GLY A 232 -0.09 4.56 -5.55
CA GLY A 232 -0.69 4.83 -4.25
C GLY A 232 -0.74 3.60 -3.35
N THR A 233 -1.05 2.43 -3.92
CA THR A 233 -1.16 1.17 -3.16
C THR A 233 -0.53 -0.01 -3.89
N GLY A 234 -0.06 -0.99 -3.11
CA GLY A 234 0.49 -2.25 -3.62
C GLY A 234 -0.53 -3.08 -4.38
N VAL A 235 -1.80 -3.03 -3.98
CA VAL A 235 -2.91 -3.73 -4.64
C VAL A 235 -3.03 -3.36 -6.13
N ASN A 236 -2.93 -2.08 -6.47
CA ASN A 236 -3.02 -1.62 -7.86
C ASN A 236 -1.87 -2.19 -8.71
N LEU A 237 -0.68 -2.23 -8.13
CA LEU A 237 0.53 -2.78 -8.75
C LEU A 237 0.43 -4.30 -8.92
N ILE A 238 -0.13 -5.00 -7.93
CA ILE A 238 -0.42 -6.42 -8.01
C ILE A 238 -1.39 -6.69 -9.16
N ILE A 239 -2.48 -5.94 -9.27
CA ILE A 239 -3.46 -6.12 -10.36
C ILE A 239 -2.79 -5.97 -11.73
N ILE A 240 -2.02 -4.90 -11.95
CA ILE A 240 -1.36 -4.66 -13.25
C ILE A 240 -0.28 -5.70 -13.54
N GLY A 241 0.51 -6.07 -12.55
CA GLY A 241 1.53 -7.08 -12.73
C GLY A 241 0.96 -8.47 -12.99
N MET A 242 -0.10 -8.85 -12.27
CA MET A 242 -0.85 -10.08 -12.51
C MET A 242 -1.52 -10.06 -13.89
N TRP A 243 -2.05 -8.92 -14.33
CA TRP A 243 -2.59 -8.76 -15.69
C TRP A 243 -1.52 -9.04 -16.75
N LYS A 244 -0.31 -8.50 -16.58
CA LYS A 244 0.82 -8.73 -17.49
C LYS A 244 1.24 -10.21 -17.54
N SER A 245 1.28 -10.88 -16.39
CA SER A 245 1.69 -12.30 -16.27
C SER A 245 0.59 -13.26 -16.76
N LEU A 246 -0.66 -13.08 -16.32
CA LEU A 246 -1.78 -13.97 -16.64
C LEU A 246 -2.35 -13.75 -18.05
N PHE A 247 -2.17 -12.56 -18.63
CA PHE A 247 -2.68 -12.23 -19.96
C PHE A 247 -1.64 -11.46 -20.80
N PRO A 248 -0.53 -12.12 -21.20
CA PRO A 248 0.60 -11.47 -21.87
C PRO A 248 0.28 -10.96 -23.28
N GLU A 249 -0.77 -11.48 -23.92
CA GLU A 249 -1.22 -11.06 -25.25
C GLU A 249 -2.02 -9.75 -25.22
N ALA A 250 -2.53 -9.34 -24.05
CA ALA A 250 -3.30 -8.12 -23.92
C ALA A 250 -2.46 -6.85 -23.91
N LYS A 251 -3.13 -5.75 -24.25
CA LYS A 251 -2.58 -4.41 -24.07
C LYS A 251 -2.20 -4.21 -22.58
N PRO A 252 -0.96 -3.76 -22.29
CA PRO A 252 -0.55 -3.50 -20.91
C PRO A 252 -1.27 -2.27 -20.37
N ILE A 253 -1.73 -2.36 -19.12
CA ILE A 253 -2.35 -1.24 -18.43
C ILE A 253 -1.27 -0.22 -18.10
N SER A 254 -1.39 0.97 -18.66
CA SER A 254 -0.47 2.09 -18.45
C SER A 254 -0.94 2.96 -17.29
N PHE A 255 -0.03 3.77 -16.73
CA PHE A 255 -0.34 4.66 -15.60
C PHE A 255 -1.55 5.56 -15.88
N ASN A 256 -1.61 6.15 -17.08
CA ASN A 256 -2.72 7.04 -17.47
C ASN A 256 -4.06 6.31 -17.56
N THR A 257 -4.09 5.10 -18.15
CA THR A 257 -5.31 4.29 -18.22
C THR A 257 -5.79 3.91 -16.82
N TRP A 258 -4.87 3.57 -15.91
CA TRP A 258 -5.25 3.36 -14.51
C TRP A 258 -5.80 4.65 -13.89
N PHE A 259 -5.12 5.78 -14.06
CA PHE A 259 -5.53 7.06 -13.47
C PHE A 259 -6.94 7.48 -13.93
N PHE A 260 -7.26 7.36 -15.22
CA PHE A 260 -8.57 7.71 -15.75
C PHE A 260 -9.71 6.83 -15.23
N TYR A 261 -9.41 5.63 -14.71
CA TYR A 261 -10.38 4.76 -14.05
C TYR A 261 -10.37 4.92 -12.51
N GLY A 262 -9.20 4.73 -11.91
CA GLY A 262 -8.98 4.71 -10.47
C GLY A 262 -9.28 6.05 -9.80
N PHE A 263 -8.90 7.18 -10.40
CA PHE A 263 -9.14 8.49 -9.80
C PHE A 263 -10.64 8.82 -9.68
N PRO A 264 -11.48 8.69 -10.73
CA PRO A 264 -12.93 8.87 -10.58
C PRO A 264 -13.58 7.93 -9.56
N VAL A 265 -13.19 6.65 -9.55
CA VAL A 265 -13.68 5.66 -8.58
C VAL A 265 -13.35 6.12 -7.15
N ALA A 266 -12.09 6.47 -6.91
CA ALA A 266 -11.60 6.88 -5.60
C ALA A 266 -12.27 8.18 -5.12
N VAL A 267 -12.48 9.16 -6.01
CA VAL A 267 -13.19 10.42 -5.69
C VAL A 267 -14.64 10.15 -5.30
N LEU A 268 -15.35 9.28 -6.02
CA LEU A 268 -16.73 8.93 -5.68
C LEU A 268 -16.83 8.23 -4.32
N ILE A 269 -15.91 7.30 -4.03
CA ILE A 269 -15.83 6.65 -2.72
C ILE A 269 -15.48 7.68 -1.63
N LEU A 270 -14.59 8.63 -1.90
CA LEU A 270 -14.24 9.71 -0.95
C LEU A 270 -15.45 10.61 -0.64
N ILE A 271 -16.25 10.95 -1.65
CA ILE A 271 -17.48 11.74 -1.46
C ILE A 271 -18.48 10.95 -0.61
N CYS A 272 -18.70 9.67 -0.92
CA CYS A 272 -19.54 8.79 -0.11
C CYS A 272 -19.05 8.74 1.35
N PHE A 273 -17.75 8.55 1.55
CA PHE A 273 -17.13 8.55 2.88
C PHE A 273 -17.37 9.88 3.62
N TRP A 274 -17.10 11.00 2.96
CA TRP A 274 -17.28 12.33 3.53
C TRP A 274 -18.75 12.59 3.91
N CYS A 275 -19.71 12.18 3.07
CA CYS A 275 -21.13 12.26 3.41
C CYS A 275 -21.47 11.40 4.64
N ILE A 276 -21.02 10.14 4.68
CA ILE A 276 -21.26 9.22 5.81
C ILE A 276 -20.71 9.80 7.11
N ILE A 277 -19.45 10.28 7.11
CA ILE A 277 -18.81 10.78 8.33
C ILE A 277 -19.44 12.09 8.80
N CYS A 278 -19.85 12.97 7.89
CA CYS A 278 -20.58 14.19 8.24
C CYS A 278 -21.95 13.87 8.85
N LEU A 279 -22.71 12.96 8.26
CA LEU A 279 -24.03 12.58 8.75
C LEU A 279 -23.98 11.93 10.14
N LEU A 280 -22.93 11.16 10.44
CA LEU A 280 -22.79 10.43 11.70
C LEU A 280 -22.12 11.25 12.82
N TYR A 281 -21.10 12.05 12.49
CA TYR A 281 -20.22 12.67 13.49
C TYR A 281 -20.21 14.20 13.47
N VAL A 282 -20.91 14.87 12.55
CA VAL A 282 -21.04 16.33 12.52
C VAL A 282 -22.49 16.74 12.83
N PRO A 283 -22.89 16.79 14.12
CA PRO A 283 -24.24 17.18 14.50
C PRO A 283 -24.49 18.68 14.22
N LYS A 284 -25.77 19.03 14.04
CA LYS A 284 -26.22 20.44 13.90
C LYS A 284 -25.77 21.23 15.13
N GLY A 285 -25.06 22.35 14.92
CA GLY A 285 -24.54 23.20 16.00
C GLY A 285 -23.07 22.96 16.38
N SER A 286 -22.42 21.93 15.82
CA SER A 286 -20.98 21.66 15.99
C SER A 286 -20.10 22.87 15.65
N GLY A 287 -20.46 23.66 14.63
CA GLY A 287 -19.70 24.85 14.24
C GLY A 287 -19.57 25.89 15.34
N ARG A 288 -20.63 26.16 16.13
CA ARG A 288 -20.56 27.10 17.27
C ARG A 288 -19.71 26.57 18.43
N ALA A 289 -19.77 25.27 18.68
CA ALA A 289 -18.98 24.64 19.73
C ALA A 289 -17.48 24.62 19.36
N LEU A 290 -17.16 24.39 18.08
CA LEU A 290 -15.79 24.34 17.59
C LEU A 290 -15.17 25.71 17.34
N SER A 291 -15.94 26.71 16.90
CA SER A 291 -15.42 28.05 16.61
C SER A 291 -14.80 28.75 17.82
N ALA A 292 -15.10 28.27 19.03
CA ALA A 292 -14.48 28.75 20.27
C ALA A 292 -13.02 28.26 20.44
N TYR A 293 -12.62 27.17 19.77
CA TYR A 293 -11.33 26.50 19.96
C TYR A 293 -10.49 26.44 18.68
N LEU A 294 -11.15 26.39 17.52
CA LEU A 294 -10.50 26.34 16.20
C LEU A 294 -10.68 27.68 15.51
N ASP A 295 -9.55 28.36 15.28
CA ASP A 295 -9.48 29.58 14.50
C ASP A 295 -8.46 29.42 13.35
N ARG A 296 -8.83 29.92 12.17
CA ARG A 296 -8.05 29.87 10.93
C ARG A 296 -6.67 30.50 11.09
N SER A 297 -6.54 31.50 11.99
CA SER A 297 -5.28 32.17 12.30
C SER A 297 -4.19 31.21 12.79
N HIS A 298 -4.55 30.07 13.37
CA HIS A 298 -3.59 29.07 13.88
C HIS A 298 -3.02 28.20 12.76
N LEU A 299 -3.85 27.70 11.85
CA LEU A 299 -3.37 26.97 10.67
C LEU A 299 -2.45 27.85 9.81
N LYS A 300 -2.76 29.15 9.74
CA LYS A 300 -1.93 30.12 9.05
C LYS A 300 -0.57 30.30 9.74
N ARG A 301 -0.54 30.35 11.08
CA ARG A 301 0.71 30.36 11.86
C ARG A 301 1.55 29.09 11.67
N ASP A 302 0.92 27.91 11.68
CA ASP A 302 1.61 26.64 11.44
C ASP A 302 2.22 26.58 10.02
N LEU A 303 1.53 27.16 9.03
CA LEU A 303 2.06 27.30 7.67
C LEU A 303 3.20 28.33 7.58
N GLU A 304 3.06 29.48 8.25
CA GLU A 304 4.10 30.52 8.31
C GLU A 304 5.37 30.02 9.02
N ALA A 305 5.21 29.16 10.03
CA ALA A 305 6.33 28.52 10.75
C ALA A 305 7.17 27.56 9.88
N LEU A 306 6.62 27.03 8.78
CA LEU A 306 7.39 26.22 7.82
C LEU A 306 8.35 27.06 6.97
N GLY A 307 8.26 28.39 7.01
CA GLY A 307 9.12 29.30 6.26
C GLY A 307 8.91 29.22 4.73
N PRO A 308 9.70 29.99 3.95
CA PRO A 308 9.63 29.96 2.49
C PRO A 308 10.13 28.62 1.94
N MET A 309 9.58 28.21 0.79
CA MET A 309 9.91 26.94 0.15
C MET A 309 11.39 26.89 -0.26
N ALA A 310 12.13 25.93 0.31
CA ALA A 310 13.55 25.75 0.04
C ALA A 310 13.79 25.33 -1.42
N PHE A 311 15.01 25.58 -1.94
CA PHE A 311 15.42 25.15 -3.28
C PHE A 311 15.18 23.64 -3.49
N ALA A 312 15.54 22.83 -2.50
CA ALA A 312 15.37 21.39 -2.53
C ALA A 312 13.90 20.95 -2.65
N GLU A 313 12.99 21.61 -1.92
CA GLU A 313 11.55 21.38 -2.03
C GLU A 313 11.05 21.67 -3.45
N LYS A 314 11.50 22.79 -4.05
CA LYS A 314 11.15 23.15 -5.43
C LYS A 314 11.70 22.14 -6.45
N MET A 315 12.94 21.71 -6.28
CA MET A 315 13.56 20.74 -7.17
C MET A 315 12.90 19.37 -7.10
N VAL A 316 12.61 18.88 -5.88
CA VAL A 316 11.90 17.61 -5.71
C VAL A 316 10.50 17.69 -6.32
N LEU A 317 9.77 18.80 -6.12
CA LEU A 317 8.48 19.02 -6.80
C LEU A 317 8.60 19.07 -8.32
N SER A 318 9.65 19.71 -8.85
CA SER A 318 9.88 19.79 -10.29
C SER A 318 10.17 18.41 -10.88
N VAL A 319 11.01 17.61 -10.22
CA VAL A 319 11.34 16.23 -10.62
C VAL A 319 10.11 15.34 -10.51
N PHE A 320 9.32 15.52 -9.45
CA PHE A 320 8.06 14.81 -9.25
C PHE A 320 7.03 15.15 -10.34
N GLY A 321 6.85 16.43 -10.65
CA GLY A 321 5.98 16.88 -11.74
C GLY A 321 6.45 16.37 -13.11
N LEU A 322 7.76 16.36 -13.36
CA LEU A 322 8.33 15.76 -14.56
C LEU A 322 7.99 14.27 -14.68
N LEU A 323 8.07 13.50 -13.59
CA LEU A 323 7.70 12.09 -13.62
C LEU A 323 6.22 11.89 -13.94
N ILE A 324 5.33 12.68 -13.33
CA ILE A 324 3.89 12.61 -13.63
C ILE A 324 3.64 12.90 -15.11
N ILE A 325 4.30 13.92 -15.67
CA ILE A 325 4.19 14.23 -17.11
C ILE A 325 4.66 13.04 -17.95
N LEU A 326 5.80 12.44 -17.60
CA LEU A 326 6.32 11.25 -18.30
C LEU A 326 5.32 10.08 -18.22
N TRP A 327 4.74 9.78 -17.06
CA TRP A 327 3.73 8.74 -16.93
C TRP A 327 2.47 9.02 -17.77
N MET A 328 1.97 10.26 -17.73
CA MET A 328 0.76 10.64 -18.47
C MET A 328 0.97 10.67 -19.98
N THR A 329 2.19 10.95 -20.44
CA THR A 329 2.52 11.08 -21.88
C THR A 329 3.18 9.85 -22.48
N ARG A 330 3.41 8.77 -21.69
CA ARG A 330 4.05 7.53 -22.18
C ARG A 330 3.30 6.92 -23.37
N ARG A 331 1.97 6.85 -23.27
CA ARG A 331 1.04 6.40 -24.31
C ARG A 331 -0.23 7.24 -24.24
N ILE A 332 -0.37 8.28 -25.06
CA ILE A 332 -1.45 9.26 -24.92
C ILE A 332 -2.80 8.67 -25.35
N THR A 333 -2.87 8.08 -26.53
CA THR A 333 -4.09 7.44 -27.07
C THR A 333 -3.66 6.38 -28.09
N ASP A 334 -4.55 5.42 -28.44
CA ASP A 334 -4.28 4.43 -29.49
C ASP A 334 -3.84 5.09 -30.83
N ASP A 335 -4.35 6.30 -31.14
CA ASP A 335 -4.03 7.05 -32.36
C ASP A 335 -2.84 8.01 -32.22
N ILE A 336 -2.48 8.42 -31.01
CA ILE A 336 -1.39 9.38 -30.74
C ILE A 336 -0.26 8.65 -30.01
N PRO A 337 0.82 8.25 -30.71
CA PRO A 337 1.92 7.56 -30.08
C PRO A 337 2.60 8.50 -29.07
N GLY A 338 2.63 8.08 -27.80
CA GLY A 338 3.34 8.81 -26.74
C GLY A 338 4.85 8.69 -26.87
N TRP A 339 5.61 9.27 -25.94
CA TRP A 339 7.09 9.27 -26.02
C TRP A 339 7.69 7.85 -25.96
N GLY A 340 6.95 6.86 -25.43
CA GLY A 340 7.40 5.46 -25.45
C GLY A 340 7.61 4.90 -26.86
N SER A 341 6.93 5.45 -27.86
CA SER A 341 7.11 5.07 -29.28
C SER A 341 8.47 5.48 -29.84
N LEU A 342 9.07 6.57 -29.34
CA LEU A 342 10.37 7.09 -29.77
C LEU A 342 11.50 6.08 -29.55
N PHE A 343 11.31 5.17 -28.59
CA PHE A 343 12.26 4.12 -28.24
C PHE A 343 11.75 2.73 -28.60
N HIS A 344 10.84 2.62 -29.58
CA HIS A 344 10.22 1.36 -30.01
C HIS A 344 9.60 0.54 -28.86
N GLY A 345 9.15 1.19 -27.79
CA GLY A 345 8.60 0.52 -26.61
C GLY A 345 9.62 -0.22 -25.74
N LEU A 346 10.92 -0.12 -26.04
CA LEU A 346 12.00 -0.78 -25.28
C LEU A 346 12.26 -0.09 -23.93
N VAL A 347 11.85 1.17 -23.78
CA VAL A 347 12.00 1.91 -22.54
C VAL A 347 10.77 1.70 -21.66
N GLY A 348 11.03 1.36 -20.39
CA GLY A 348 10.04 1.28 -19.32
C GLY A 348 9.35 2.62 -19.01
N ASP A 349 8.76 2.76 -17.83
CA ASP A 349 8.02 3.97 -17.43
C ASP A 349 8.86 5.22 -17.13
N GLY A 350 10.19 5.12 -17.22
CA GLY A 350 11.10 6.23 -16.91
C GLY A 350 11.27 6.52 -15.40
N SER A 351 10.53 5.83 -14.52
CA SER A 351 10.60 6.03 -13.06
C SER A 351 12.00 5.83 -12.50
N VAL A 352 12.72 4.80 -12.94
CA VAL A 352 14.10 4.53 -12.50
C VAL A 352 15.05 5.63 -12.99
N MET A 353 14.89 6.08 -14.24
CA MET A 353 15.70 7.18 -14.78
C MET A 353 15.52 8.46 -13.95
N VAL A 354 14.28 8.81 -13.61
CA VAL A 354 13.98 9.99 -12.79
C VAL A 354 14.46 9.80 -11.35
N ALA A 355 14.34 8.61 -10.79
CA ALA A 355 14.88 8.28 -9.46
C ALA A 355 16.40 8.48 -9.41
N VAL A 356 17.14 8.08 -10.45
CA VAL A 356 18.59 8.30 -10.56
C VAL A 356 18.94 9.80 -10.56
N LEU A 357 18.13 10.65 -11.19
CA LEU A 357 18.37 12.11 -11.19
C LEU A 357 18.39 12.70 -9.76
N LEU A 358 17.61 12.16 -8.82
CA LEU A 358 17.60 12.62 -7.43
C LEU A 358 18.94 12.41 -6.71
N PHE A 359 19.73 11.42 -7.12
CA PHE A 359 21.08 11.18 -6.58
C PHE A 359 22.15 12.04 -7.27
N ILE A 360 21.82 12.66 -8.41
CA ILE A 360 22.75 13.49 -9.18
C ILE A 360 22.58 14.98 -8.84
N ILE A 361 21.33 15.43 -8.66
CA ILE A 361 21.01 16.85 -8.42
C ILE A 361 21.52 17.29 -7.03
N PRO A 362 22.30 18.38 -6.93
CA PRO A 362 22.79 18.90 -5.66
C PRO A 362 21.69 19.61 -4.85
N ASN A 363 21.72 19.44 -3.52
CA ASN A 363 20.82 20.08 -2.55
C ASN A 363 21.12 21.59 -2.36
N MET A 364 22.29 22.06 -2.81
CA MET A 364 22.77 23.46 -2.73
C MET A 364 22.86 24.06 -1.30
N LYS A 365 22.55 23.29 -0.24
CA LYS A 365 22.71 23.69 1.16
C LYS A 365 24.11 23.44 1.71
N GLN A 366 24.75 22.34 1.30
CA GLN A 366 26.10 21.95 1.70
C GLN A 366 26.85 21.41 0.47
N GLU A 367 28.15 21.66 0.39
CA GLU A 367 28.98 21.14 -0.70
C GLU A 367 28.92 19.61 -0.74
N GLY A 368 28.61 19.06 -1.91
CA GLY A 368 28.53 17.61 -2.14
C GLY A 368 27.21 16.95 -1.74
N GLU A 369 26.32 17.61 -1.00
CA GLU A 369 25.03 17.01 -0.62
C GLU A 369 24.08 16.94 -1.83
N LYS A 370 23.51 15.76 -2.08
CA LYS A 370 22.54 15.47 -3.14
C LYS A 370 21.12 15.48 -2.59
N LEU A 371 20.10 15.55 -3.46
CA LEU A 371 18.71 15.52 -3.02
C LEU A 371 18.35 14.22 -2.31
N MET A 372 18.98 13.10 -2.68
CA MET A 372 18.79 11.81 -2.04
C MET A 372 20.11 11.10 -1.78
N SER A 373 20.18 10.34 -0.68
CA SER A 373 21.32 9.51 -0.31
C SER A 373 20.92 8.03 -0.28
N TRP A 374 21.87 7.12 -0.50
CA TRP A 374 21.56 5.68 -0.46
C TRP A 374 21.03 5.23 0.91
N ASN A 375 21.40 5.93 1.98
CA ASN A 375 20.85 5.66 3.31
C ASN A 375 19.34 5.89 3.37
N ASP A 376 18.79 6.81 2.58
CA ASP A 376 17.34 7.04 2.52
C ASP A 376 16.60 5.85 1.90
N CYS A 377 17.23 5.14 0.95
CA CYS A 377 16.67 3.93 0.33
C CYS A 377 16.49 2.76 1.31
N LYS A 378 17.08 2.82 2.51
CA LYS A 378 16.85 1.80 3.56
C LYS A 378 15.39 1.81 4.05
N LYS A 379 14.68 2.92 3.85
CA LYS A 379 13.24 3.06 4.18
C LYS A 379 12.31 2.52 3.10
N LEU A 380 12.83 2.03 1.98
CA LEU A 380 12.01 1.44 0.93
C LEU A 380 11.22 0.24 1.47
N PRO A 381 9.94 0.09 1.10
CA PRO A 381 9.11 -1.05 1.50
C PRO A 381 9.50 -2.30 0.70
N TRP A 382 10.65 -2.90 1.03
CA TRP A 382 11.16 -4.12 0.40
C TRP A 382 10.20 -5.31 0.51
N ASN A 383 9.36 -5.31 1.54
CA ASN A 383 8.27 -6.27 1.71
C ASN A 383 7.31 -6.29 0.51
N LEU A 384 6.93 -5.12 -0.02
CA LEU A 384 6.03 -5.06 -1.18
C LEU A 384 6.74 -5.50 -2.45
N ILE A 385 8.00 -5.08 -2.63
CA ILE A 385 8.81 -5.43 -3.82
C ILE A 385 8.95 -6.96 -3.93
N LEU A 386 9.29 -7.62 -2.82
CA LEU A 386 9.40 -9.09 -2.77
C LEU A 386 8.04 -9.78 -2.92
N LEU A 387 6.97 -9.21 -2.34
CA LEU A 387 5.62 -9.75 -2.46
C LEU A 387 5.11 -9.73 -3.90
N LEU A 388 5.36 -8.64 -4.64
CA LEU A 388 5.03 -8.54 -6.07
C LEU A 388 5.72 -9.66 -6.86
N GLY A 389 7.03 -9.84 -6.65
CA GLY A 389 7.79 -10.91 -7.30
C GLY A 389 7.27 -12.31 -6.96
N ALA A 390 6.90 -12.55 -5.70
CA ALA A 390 6.26 -13.80 -5.27
C ALA A 390 4.91 -14.01 -5.97
N GLY A 391 4.11 -12.96 -6.09
CA GLY A 391 2.83 -12.98 -6.78
C GLY A 391 2.97 -13.39 -8.24
N PHE A 392 3.91 -12.78 -8.97
CA PHE A 392 4.16 -13.10 -10.38
C PHE A 392 4.68 -14.52 -10.54
N ALA A 393 5.61 -14.94 -9.67
CA ALA A 393 6.06 -16.33 -9.66
C ALA A 393 4.88 -17.29 -9.42
N ILE A 394 4.00 -17.00 -8.46
CA ILE A 394 2.81 -17.83 -8.18
C ILE A 394 1.87 -17.88 -9.37
N ALA A 395 1.57 -16.74 -10.01
CA ALA A 395 0.73 -16.70 -11.20
C ALA A 395 1.30 -17.56 -12.35
N ASP A 396 2.58 -17.36 -12.68
CA ASP A 396 3.27 -18.15 -13.71
C ASP A 396 3.31 -19.64 -13.32
N GLY A 397 3.52 -19.96 -12.05
CA GLY A 397 3.51 -21.33 -11.52
C GLY A 397 2.14 -21.99 -11.59
N VAL A 398 1.05 -21.27 -11.30
CA VAL A 398 -0.33 -21.77 -11.43
C VAL A 398 -0.64 -22.13 -12.89
N GLN A 399 -0.20 -21.28 -13.83
CA GLN A 399 -0.43 -21.49 -15.25
C GLN A 399 0.44 -22.62 -15.82
N SER A 400 1.75 -22.58 -15.58
CA SER A 400 2.70 -23.59 -16.09
C SER A 400 2.51 -24.98 -15.49
N SER A 401 2.02 -25.08 -14.25
CA SER A 401 1.79 -26.38 -13.59
C SER A 401 0.49 -27.09 -14.02
N GLY A 402 -0.42 -26.42 -14.74
CA GLY A 402 -1.75 -26.91 -15.09
C GLY A 402 -2.78 -26.79 -13.95
N LEU A 403 -2.41 -26.19 -12.81
CA LEU A 403 -3.34 -25.98 -11.70
C LEU A 403 -4.48 -25.02 -12.07
N ALA A 404 -4.20 -24.04 -12.94
CA ALA A 404 -5.18 -23.15 -13.55
C ALA A 404 -6.41 -23.89 -14.11
N ASP A 405 -6.18 -24.97 -14.87
CA ASP A 405 -7.25 -25.73 -15.52
C ASP A 405 -8.11 -26.48 -14.51
N VAL A 406 -7.50 -27.00 -13.43
CA VAL A 406 -8.21 -27.69 -12.36
C VAL A 406 -9.11 -26.73 -11.58
N LEU A 407 -8.57 -25.55 -11.27
CA LEU A 407 -9.33 -24.51 -10.58
C LEU A 407 -10.50 -24.02 -11.44
N SER A 408 -10.27 -23.88 -12.75
CA SER A 408 -11.30 -23.46 -13.71
C SER A 408 -12.47 -24.46 -13.74
N ARG A 409 -12.20 -25.77 -13.80
CA ARG A 409 -13.24 -26.82 -13.77
C ARG A 409 -14.07 -26.83 -12.49
N ALA A 410 -13.45 -26.52 -11.34
CA ALA A 410 -14.16 -26.43 -10.08
C ALA A 410 -15.17 -25.26 -10.04
N LEU A 411 -15.03 -24.31 -10.96
CA LEU A 411 -15.83 -23.09 -11.05
C LEU A 411 -16.86 -23.12 -12.19
N ASP A 412 -16.99 -24.23 -12.93
CA ASP A 412 -17.90 -24.35 -14.08
C ASP A 412 -19.36 -24.03 -13.73
N PHE A 413 -19.77 -24.22 -12.47
CA PHE A 413 -21.11 -23.86 -12.01
C PHE A 413 -21.43 -22.35 -12.05
N LEU A 414 -20.40 -21.49 -12.22
CA LEU A 414 -20.54 -20.03 -12.32
C LEU A 414 -20.72 -19.55 -13.76
N GLU A 415 -20.64 -20.42 -14.77
CA GLU A 415 -20.68 -20.04 -16.19
C GLU A 415 -21.94 -19.20 -16.54
N ASP A 416 -23.11 -19.61 -16.06
CA ASP A 416 -24.40 -18.95 -16.37
C ASP A 416 -24.75 -17.77 -15.44
N ALA A 417 -23.89 -17.45 -14.47
CA ALA A 417 -24.25 -16.49 -13.43
C ALA A 417 -24.10 -15.03 -13.91
N PRO A 418 -25.10 -14.16 -13.63
CA PRO A 418 -25.10 -12.80 -14.16
C PRO A 418 -24.01 -11.93 -13.52
N TYR A 419 -23.36 -11.11 -14.34
CA TYR A 419 -22.33 -10.15 -13.92
C TYR A 419 -22.72 -9.33 -12.69
N LEU A 420 -23.94 -8.77 -12.69
CA LEU A 420 -24.47 -7.93 -11.61
C LEU A 420 -24.64 -8.67 -10.27
N ALA A 421 -24.67 -10.00 -10.26
CA ALA A 421 -24.65 -10.79 -9.03
C ALA A 421 -23.22 -11.14 -8.60
N ILE A 422 -22.35 -11.48 -9.56
CA ILE A 422 -21.00 -11.98 -9.25
C ILE A 422 -20.07 -10.88 -8.77
N VAL A 423 -20.05 -9.70 -9.40
CA VAL A 423 -19.09 -8.66 -9.00
C VAL A 423 -19.32 -8.18 -7.57
N PRO A 424 -20.55 -7.84 -7.15
CA PRO A 424 -20.79 -7.50 -5.76
C PRO A 424 -20.44 -8.65 -4.81
N ALA A 425 -20.75 -9.90 -5.17
CA ALA A 425 -20.45 -11.06 -4.33
C ALA A 425 -18.93 -11.28 -4.16
N VAL A 426 -18.18 -11.23 -5.26
CA VAL A 426 -16.72 -11.34 -5.27
C VAL A 426 -16.09 -10.20 -4.49
N SER A 427 -16.45 -8.95 -4.79
CA SER A 427 -15.94 -7.79 -4.05
C SER A 427 -16.28 -7.86 -2.56
N LEU A 428 -17.48 -8.34 -2.20
CA LEU A 428 -17.85 -8.57 -0.81
C LEU A 428 -16.96 -9.62 -0.15
N ILE A 429 -16.76 -10.77 -0.78
CA ILE A 429 -15.89 -11.84 -0.29
C ILE A 429 -14.45 -11.34 -0.11
N CYS A 430 -13.88 -10.69 -1.13
CA CYS A 430 -12.55 -10.09 -1.08
C CYS A 430 -12.41 -9.09 0.09
N SER A 431 -13.40 -8.21 0.24
CA SER A 431 -13.42 -7.21 1.31
C SER A 431 -13.67 -7.78 2.71
N ILE A 432 -14.22 -8.99 2.83
CA ILE A 432 -14.38 -9.67 4.13
C ILE A 432 -13.09 -10.41 4.46
N ILE A 433 -12.51 -11.13 3.50
CA ILE A 433 -11.25 -11.87 3.68
C ILE A 433 -10.14 -10.92 4.13
N THR A 434 -10.05 -9.73 3.53
CA THR A 434 -9.02 -8.74 3.88
C THR A 434 -9.16 -8.18 5.30
N GLU A 435 -10.31 -8.33 5.97
CA GLU A 435 -10.44 -7.90 7.37
C GLU A 435 -9.69 -8.83 8.32
N PHE A 436 -9.53 -10.10 7.92
CA PHE A 436 -8.86 -11.14 8.71
C PHE A 436 -7.39 -11.30 8.34
N ILE A 437 -7.01 -10.91 7.13
CA ILE A 437 -5.62 -10.91 6.68
C ILE A 437 -5.05 -9.51 6.92
N THR A 438 -4.05 -9.39 7.78
CA THR A 438 -3.41 -8.12 8.18
C THR A 438 -2.77 -7.31 7.02
N SER A 439 -2.69 -7.87 5.81
CA SER A 439 -2.10 -7.22 4.63
C SER A 439 -3.05 -7.28 3.43
N ASN A 440 -3.50 -6.10 3.00
CA ASN A 440 -4.30 -5.94 1.78
C ASN A 440 -3.53 -6.46 0.55
N ASP A 441 -2.23 -6.19 0.48
CA ASP A 441 -1.37 -6.60 -0.64
C ASP A 441 -1.25 -8.13 -0.71
N ALA A 442 -1.10 -8.80 0.44
CA ALA A 442 -1.06 -10.27 0.48
C ALA A 442 -2.40 -10.87 0.05
N THR A 443 -3.51 -10.26 0.47
CA THR A 443 -4.86 -10.66 0.08
C THR A 443 -5.10 -10.50 -1.42
N ALA A 444 -4.68 -9.38 -2.01
CA ALA A 444 -4.77 -9.17 -3.45
C ALA A 444 -3.93 -10.18 -4.23
N THR A 445 -2.71 -10.46 -3.78
CA THR A 445 -1.81 -11.44 -4.40
C THR A 445 -2.42 -12.85 -4.43
N LEU A 446 -3.15 -13.20 -3.37
CA LEU A 446 -3.89 -14.45 -3.25
C LEU A 446 -5.13 -14.48 -4.16
N LEU A 447 -5.95 -13.44 -4.13
CA LEU A 447 -7.28 -13.48 -4.73
C LEU A 447 -7.29 -13.12 -6.21
N VAL A 448 -6.47 -12.16 -6.68
CA VAL A 448 -6.50 -11.67 -8.07
C VAL A 448 -6.32 -12.79 -9.11
N PRO A 449 -5.39 -13.75 -8.98
CA PRO A 449 -5.28 -14.88 -9.91
C PRO A 449 -6.53 -15.76 -9.93
N LEU A 450 -7.17 -15.99 -8.78
CA LEU A 450 -8.42 -16.74 -8.71
C LEU A 450 -9.55 -15.99 -9.45
N LEU A 451 -9.62 -14.67 -9.32
CA LEU A 451 -10.61 -13.85 -10.02
C LEU A 451 -10.43 -13.88 -11.53
N TYR A 452 -9.17 -13.93 -12.01
CA TYR A 452 -8.87 -14.13 -13.42
C TYR A 452 -9.43 -15.46 -13.93
N HIS A 453 -9.24 -16.55 -13.19
CA HIS A 453 -9.75 -17.86 -13.58
C HIS A 453 -11.29 -17.92 -13.55
N ILE A 454 -11.94 -17.33 -12.53
CA ILE A 454 -13.40 -17.21 -12.49
C ILE A 454 -13.92 -16.46 -13.72
N ALA A 455 -13.29 -15.32 -14.06
CA ALA A 455 -13.73 -14.52 -15.21
C ALA A 455 -13.60 -15.30 -16.53
N ARG A 456 -12.52 -16.09 -16.67
CA ARG A 456 -12.33 -16.97 -17.82
C ARG A 456 -13.38 -18.05 -17.93
N THR A 457 -13.74 -18.71 -16.83
CA THR A 457 -14.80 -19.73 -16.81
C THR A 457 -16.15 -19.12 -17.18
N MET A 458 -16.43 -17.89 -16.75
CA MET A 458 -17.64 -17.16 -17.13
C MET A 458 -17.63 -16.58 -18.55
N HIS A 459 -16.53 -16.74 -19.30
CA HIS A 459 -16.35 -16.12 -20.61
C HIS A 459 -16.51 -14.58 -20.61
N VAL A 460 -16.15 -13.92 -19.51
CA VAL A 460 -16.14 -12.45 -19.38
C VAL A 460 -14.72 -11.91 -19.38
N HIS A 461 -14.55 -10.64 -19.77
CA HIS A 461 -13.25 -10.00 -19.78
C HIS A 461 -12.62 -9.97 -18.37
N PRO A 462 -11.39 -10.47 -18.13
CA PRO A 462 -10.89 -10.71 -16.77
C PRO A 462 -10.79 -9.47 -15.87
N LEU A 463 -10.50 -8.30 -16.44
CA LEU A 463 -10.50 -7.03 -15.68
C LEU A 463 -11.82 -6.73 -14.98
N LEU A 464 -12.94 -7.25 -15.51
CA LEU A 464 -14.27 -7.04 -14.92
C LEU A 464 -14.41 -7.65 -13.52
N LEU A 465 -13.59 -8.65 -13.17
CA LEU A 465 -13.52 -9.22 -11.82
C LEU A 465 -12.22 -8.85 -11.10
N MET A 466 -11.07 -8.88 -11.80
CA MET A 466 -9.76 -8.62 -11.18
C MET A 466 -9.69 -7.21 -10.57
N VAL A 467 -10.19 -6.19 -11.26
CA VAL A 467 -10.11 -4.81 -10.78
C VAL A 467 -11.08 -4.56 -9.61
N PRO A 468 -12.39 -4.87 -9.70
CA PRO A 468 -13.29 -4.69 -8.57
C PRO A 468 -12.95 -5.56 -7.36
N GLY A 469 -12.55 -6.82 -7.56
CA GLY A 469 -12.21 -7.70 -6.45
C GLY A 469 -10.86 -7.36 -5.83
N GLY A 470 -9.89 -6.95 -6.64
CA GLY A 470 -8.60 -6.43 -6.18
C GLY A 470 -8.77 -5.14 -5.37
N ILE A 471 -9.42 -4.11 -5.91
CA ILE A 471 -9.67 -2.85 -5.16
C ILE A 471 -10.49 -3.12 -3.88
N ALA A 472 -11.41 -4.08 -3.90
CA ALA A 472 -12.19 -4.43 -2.72
C ALA A 472 -11.35 -5.00 -1.56
N THR A 473 -10.14 -5.51 -1.80
CA THR A 473 -9.21 -5.87 -0.72
C THR A 473 -8.65 -4.65 0.02
N GLU A 474 -8.87 -3.44 -0.48
CA GLU A 474 -8.53 -2.21 0.25
C GLU A 474 -9.61 -1.78 1.25
N PHE A 475 -10.81 -2.36 1.17
CA PHE A 475 -11.95 -2.02 2.04
C PHE A 475 -11.87 -2.72 3.40
N ALA A 476 -10.71 -2.65 4.04
CA ALA A 476 -10.43 -3.13 5.39
C ALA A 476 -10.88 -2.09 6.42
N PHE A 477 -12.19 -1.99 6.66
CA PHE A 477 -12.80 -0.91 7.43
C PHE A 477 -13.41 -1.35 8.78
N TRP A 478 -13.43 -2.64 9.12
CA TRP A 478 -14.12 -3.11 10.32
C TRP A 478 -13.22 -3.20 11.55
N LEU A 479 -12.03 -3.78 11.39
CA LEU A 479 -11.17 -4.10 12.53
C LEU A 479 -9.89 -3.23 12.55
N PRO A 480 -9.38 -2.90 13.75
CA PRO A 480 -8.09 -2.20 13.88
C PRO A 480 -6.92 -3.02 13.33
N THR A 481 -6.99 -4.34 13.46
CA THR A 481 -5.90 -5.27 13.13
C THR A 481 -5.76 -5.55 11.65
N SER A 482 -6.75 -5.17 10.83
CA SER A 482 -6.77 -5.53 9.40
C SER A 482 -5.70 -4.82 8.59
N THR A 483 -5.32 -3.60 8.97
CA THR A 483 -4.22 -2.88 8.32
C THR A 483 -3.39 -2.09 9.32
N PRO A 484 -2.07 -1.91 9.09
CA PRO A 484 -1.25 -1.06 9.96
C PRO A 484 -1.75 0.39 10.04
N SER A 485 -2.36 0.93 8.99
CA SER A 485 -3.00 2.26 9.00
C SER A 485 -4.15 2.34 10.01
N ASN A 486 -4.96 1.29 10.12
CA ASN A 486 -6.04 1.22 11.13
C ASN A 486 -5.47 1.17 12.55
N VAL A 487 -4.40 0.39 12.77
CA VAL A 487 -3.70 0.32 14.06
C VAL A 487 -3.17 1.69 14.47
N VAL A 488 -2.59 2.46 13.56
CA VAL A 488 -2.06 3.81 13.85
C VAL A 488 -3.16 4.74 14.35
N GLY A 489 -4.36 4.71 13.73
CA GLY A 489 -5.50 5.49 14.20
C GLY A 489 -6.07 5.00 15.52
N PHE A 490 -6.18 3.68 15.69
CA PHE A 490 -6.72 3.07 16.90
C PHE A 490 -5.81 3.31 18.12
N ALA A 491 -4.48 3.28 17.92
CA ALA A 491 -3.49 3.55 18.95
C ALA A 491 -3.57 4.96 19.54
N THR A 492 -4.27 5.90 18.89
CA THR A 492 -4.51 7.24 19.45
C THR A 492 -5.47 7.24 20.64
N GLY A 493 -6.24 6.16 20.86
CA GLY A 493 -7.23 6.06 21.94
C GLY A 493 -8.51 6.88 21.76
N HIS A 494 -8.66 7.59 20.63
CA HIS A 494 -9.82 8.44 20.37
C HIS A 494 -10.99 7.73 19.69
N ILE A 495 -10.76 6.54 19.11
CA ILE A 495 -11.76 5.78 18.34
C ILE A 495 -12.01 4.40 18.95
N GLU A 496 -13.23 3.90 18.84
CA GLU A 496 -13.62 2.55 19.27
C GLU A 496 -13.94 1.66 18.06
N ILE A 497 -13.91 0.34 18.24
CA ILE A 497 -14.31 -0.63 17.18
C ILE A 497 -15.74 -0.37 16.70
N LYS A 498 -16.64 0.06 17.60
CA LYS A 498 -18.01 0.43 17.25
C LYS A 498 -18.07 1.60 16.27
N ASP A 499 -17.16 2.57 16.39
CA ASP A 499 -17.09 3.71 15.49
C ASP A 499 -16.59 3.29 14.10
N MET A 500 -15.58 2.42 14.07
CA MET A 500 -15.06 1.83 12.84
C MET A 500 -16.15 1.05 12.10
N LEU A 501 -16.90 0.17 12.78
CA LEU A 501 -17.99 -0.59 12.15
C LEU A 501 -19.12 0.31 11.63
N LYS A 502 -19.52 1.33 12.39
CA LYS A 502 -20.61 2.24 12.01
C LYS A 502 -20.33 3.00 10.72
N VAL A 503 -19.08 3.38 10.48
CA VAL A 503 -18.67 4.08 9.26
C VAL A 503 -18.23 3.11 8.17
N GLY A 504 -17.51 2.05 8.54
CA GLY A 504 -16.90 1.10 7.64
C GLY A 504 -17.90 0.20 6.91
N VAL A 505 -18.97 -0.25 7.57
CA VAL A 505 -20.02 -1.06 6.93
C VAL A 505 -20.71 -0.31 5.77
N PRO A 506 -21.29 0.90 5.98
CA PRO A 506 -21.93 1.62 4.87
C PRO A 506 -20.92 2.06 3.81
N LEU A 507 -19.68 2.39 4.20
CA LEU A 507 -18.63 2.74 3.24
C LEU A 507 -18.23 1.56 2.34
N LYS A 508 -18.09 0.36 2.92
CA LYS A 508 -17.81 -0.88 2.17
C LYS A 508 -18.92 -1.17 1.16
N VAL A 509 -20.18 -1.08 1.59
CA VAL A 509 -21.34 -1.25 0.69
C VAL A 509 -21.32 -0.22 -0.43
N ALA A 510 -21.10 1.07 -0.11
CA ALA A 510 -21.01 2.13 -1.11
C ALA A 510 -19.85 1.88 -2.09
N GLY A 511 -18.68 1.48 -1.61
CA GLY A 511 -17.52 1.14 -2.44
C GLY A 511 -17.79 -0.03 -3.39
N ILE A 512 -18.40 -1.11 -2.89
CA ILE A 512 -18.78 -2.27 -3.72
C ILE A 512 -19.78 -1.87 -4.81
N VAL A 513 -20.78 -1.05 -4.48
CA VAL A 513 -21.75 -0.54 -5.46
C VAL A 513 -21.05 0.32 -6.52
N VAL A 514 -20.17 1.24 -6.10
CA VAL A 514 -19.41 2.09 -7.02
C VAL A 514 -18.56 1.25 -7.97
N LEU A 515 -17.82 0.26 -7.47
CA LEU A 515 -17.00 -0.64 -8.30
C LEU A 515 -17.86 -1.46 -9.27
N SER A 516 -18.98 -2.00 -8.80
CA SER A 516 -19.87 -2.84 -9.61
C SER A 516 -20.56 -2.06 -10.74
N LEU A 517 -20.76 -0.75 -10.58
CA LEU A 517 -21.37 0.11 -11.60
C LEU A 517 -20.34 0.75 -12.54
N LEU A 518 -19.18 1.16 -12.03
CA LEU A 518 -18.16 1.86 -12.82
C LEU A 518 -17.31 0.92 -13.68
N MET A 519 -17.07 -0.31 -13.24
CA MET A 519 -16.30 -1.25 -14.02
C MET A 519 -16.91 -1.57 -15.41
N PRO A 520 -18.21 -1.90 -15.54
CA PRO A 520 -18.82 -2.16 -16.85
C PRO A 520 -19.12 -0.90 -17.67
N SER A 521 -18.97 0.30 -17.08
CA SER A 521 -19.23 1.58 -17.77
C SER A 521 -17.92 2.30 -18.08
N LEU A 522 -17.31 2.94 -17.08
CA LEU A 522 -16.03 3.63 -17.20
C LEU A 522 -14.89 2.67 -17.51
N GLY A 523 -14.85 1.49 -16.87
CA GLY A 523 -13.80 0.50 -17.09
C GLY A 523 -13.80 -0.03 -18.53
N THR A 524 -14.97 -0.25 -19.13
CA THR A 524 -15.11 -0.59 -20.54
C THR A 524 -14.57 0.50 -21.48
N ILE A 525 -14.83 1.78 -21.18
CA ILE A 525 -14.33 2.90 -21.99
C ILE A 525 -12.81 3.04 -21.87
N VAL A 526 -12.27 2.92 -20.65
CA VAL A 526 -10.86 3.20 -20.35
C VAL A 526 -9.94 2.03 -20.70
N PHE A 527 -10.37 0.79 -20.42
CA PHE A 527 -9.58 -0.41 -20.71
C PHE A 527 -9.94 -1.07 -22.04
N GLY A 528 -10.98 -0.58 -22.73
CA GLY A 528 -11.51 -1.23 -23.93
C GLY A 528 -12.27 -2.53 -23.65
N ALA A 529 -12.69 -2.77 -22.40
CA ALA A 529 -13.35 -4.00 -21.95
C ALA A 529 -14.84 -4.11 -22.40
N GLY A 530 -15.18 -3.64 -23.58
CA GLY A 530 -16.56 -3.60 -24.08
C GLY A 530 -16.95 -4.87 -24.82
N THR A 531 -17.81 -5.68 -24.18
CA THR A 531 -18.71 -6.68 -24.80
C THR A 531 -18.21 -7.31 -26.09
N GLY A 532 -17.03 -7.91 -26.02
CA GLY A 532 -16.41 -8.62 -27.12
C GLY A 532 -15.37 -9.54 -26.53
N THR A 533 -15.70 -10.81 -26.44
CA THR A 533 -14.74 -11.89 -26.31
C THR A 533 -13.68 -11.75 -27.40
N GLN A 534 -12.46 -11.35 -27.00
CA GLN A 534 -11.20 -11.85 -27.54
C GLN A 534 -10.18 -11.91 -26.41
#